data_AF-A0A357NEC5-F1
#
_entry.id   AF-A0A357NEC5-F1
#
_cell.length_a   1.000
_cell.length_b   1.000
_cell.length_c   1.000
_cell.angle_alpha   90.00
_cell.angle_beta   90.00
_cell.angle_gamma   90.00
#
_symmetry.space_group_name_H-M   'P 1'
#
loop_
_entity.id
_entity.type
_entity.pdbx_description
1 polymer ?
#
loop_
_entity_poly.entity_id
_entity_poly.type
_entity_poly.pdbx_seq_one_letter_code
_entity_poly.pdbx_strand_id
1 'polypeptide(L)'
;HYAAASGAITSFMDRAFYTDLQAGRQSFYLKPAAAIVSARRAGTTAALDQINKYFAISQMPVISSRYWNMVHGATPADVKEDLEGLQTMRVLARNMAWFLKCKEAGAKAGVRFPVKEESIYTNFIR
;
A
#
# COMPACT_ATOMS: atom_id res chain seq x y z
N HIS A 1 -17.30 -0.45 -3.13
CA HIS A 1 -18.13 -1.41 -2.39
C HIS A 1 -18.48 -0.79 -1.05
N TYR A 2 -19.70 -0.29 -0.82
CA TYR A 2 -20.15 0.24 0.49
C TYR A 2 -19.07 0.97 1.34
N ALA A 3 -18.35 1.92 0.73
CA ALA A 3 -17.24 2.68 1.36
C ALA A 3 -16.04 1.87 1.91
N ALA A 4 -15.80 0.68 1.36
CA ALA A 4 -14.70 -0.22 1.71
C ALA A 4 -14.09 -0.88 0.45
N ALA A 5 -12.97 -1.57 0.65
CA ALA A 5 -12.39 -2.44 -0.37
C ALA A 5 -13.35 -3.59 -0.73
N SER A 6 -13.25 -4.14 -1.95
CA SER A 6 -14.11 -5.25 -2.35
C SER A 6 -13.81 -6.52 -1.55
N GLY A 7 -14.81 -7.38 -1.34
CA GLY A 7 -14.62 -8.66 -0.66
C GLY A 7 -13.53 -9.51 -1.30
N ALA A 8 -13.42 -9.47 -2.64
CA ALA A 8 -12.39 -10.19 -3.37
C ALA A 8 -10.97 -9.76 -2.99
N ILE A 9 -10.70 -8.44 -2.93
CA ILE A 9 -9.36 -7.96 -2.59
C ILE A 9 -9.08 -8.18 -1.10
N THR A 10 -10.05 -7.98 -0.21
CA THR A 10 -9.82 -8.22 1.23
C THR A 10 -9.54 -9.70 1.52
N SER A 11 -10.31 -10.62 0.93
CA SER A 11 -10.05 -12.06 1.08
C SER A 11 -8.68 -12.48 0.54
N PHE A 12 -8.26 -11.92 -0.61
CA PHE A 12 -6.91 -12.17 -1.13
C PHE A 12 -5.83 -11.65 -0.18
N MET A 13 -5.94 -10.39 0.25
CA MET A 13 -4.95 -9.74 1.12
C MET A 13 -4.87 -10.46 2.48
N ASP A 14 -6.00 -10.82 3.08
CA ASP A 14 -6.05 -11.60 4.32
C ASP A 14 -5.31 -12.94 4.21
N ARG A 15 -5.36 -13.60 3.05
CA ARG A 15 -4.64 -14.85 2.84
C ARG A 15 -3.17 -14.64 2.49
N ALA A 16 -2.86 -13.74 1.57
CA ALA A 16 -1.49 -13.47 1.18
C ALA A 16 -0.62 -13.02 2.38
N PHE A 17 -1.12 -12.06 3.18
CA PHE A 17 -0.36 -11.49 4.29
C PHE A 17 -0.30 -12.42 5.50
N TYR A 18 -1.42 -13.04 5.88
CA TYR A 18 -1.43 -13.96 7.01
C TYR A 18 -0.56 -15.19 6.75
N THR A 19 -0.63 -15.80 5.56
CA THR A 19 0.18 -16.97 5.24
C THR A 19 1.67 -16.62 5.12
N ASP A 20 2.03 -15.41 4.68
CA ASP A 20 3.43 -14.94 4.68
C ASP A 20 3.97 -14.79 6.11
N LEU A 21 3.17 -14.20 6.99
CA LEU A 21 3.47 -14.03 8.41
C LEU A 21 3.66 -15.38 9.11
N GLN A 22 2.67 -16.27 9.02
CA GLN A 22 2.69 -17.57 9.69
C GLN A 22 3.81 -18.48 9.18
N ALA A 23 4.23 -18.33 7.92
CA ALA A 23 5.32 -19.10 7.34
C ALA A 23 6.70 -18.48 7.56
N GLY A 24 6.79 -17.31 8.19
CA GLY A 24 8.07 -16.62 8.43
C GLY A 24 8.82 -16.22 7.15
N ARG A 25 8.13 -16.11 6.00
CA ARG A 25 8.76 -15.90 4.68
C ARG A 25 9.28 -14.49 4.45
N GLN A 26 8.67 -13.50 5.12
CA GLN A 26 9.07 -12.09 5.03
C GLN A 26 9.03 -11.52 3.60
N SER A 27 8.16 -12.03 2.73
CA SER A 27 8.11 -11.65 1.30
C SER A 27 7.77 -10.16 1.10
N PHE A 28 7.12 -9.56 2.09
CA PHE A 28 6.69 -8.16 2.07
C PHE A 28 7.65 -7.21 2.81
N TYR A 29 8.57 -7.73 3.61
CA TYR A 29 9.42 -6.93 4.48
C TYR A 29 10.23 -5.87 3.70
N LEU A 30 10.06 -4.60 4.06
CA LEU A 30 10.69 -3.44 3.42
C LEU A 30 10.52 -3.39 1.89
N LYS A 31 9.49 -4.04 1.36
CA LYS A 31 9.09 -3.93 -0.06
C LYS A 31 8.17 -2.72 -0.20
N PRO A 32 8.50 -1.73 -1.04
CA PRO A 32 7.63 -0.56 -1.20
C PRO A 32 6.29 -0.98 -1.80
N ALA A 33 5.21 -0.36 -1.34
CA ALA A 33 3.85 -0.60 -1.81
C ALA A 33 3.05 0.70 -1.96
N ALA A 34 2.02 0.68 -2.80
CA ALA A 34 1.05 1.74 -2.88
C ALA A 34 -0.31 1.13 -3.23
N ALA A 35 -1.35 1.50 -2.48
CA ALA A 35 -2.73 1.22 -2.86
C ALA A 35 -3.25 2.36 -3.73
N ILE A 36 -4.14 2.03 -4.68
CA ILE A 36 -4.91 2.97 -5.47
C ILE A 36 -6.37 2.56 -5.37
N VAL A 37 -7.25 3.51 -5.12
CA VAL A 37 -8.71 3.27 -5.05
C VAL A 37 -9.46 4.17 -6.02
N SER A 38 -10.59 3.68 -6.52
CA SER A 38 -11.49 4.45 -7.38
C SER A 38 -12.92 4.40 -6.86
N ALA A 39 -13.64 5.51 -6.94
CA ALA A 39 -15.07 5.54 -6.67
C ALA A 39 -15.79 6.59 -7.51
N ARG A 40 -17.09 6.39 -7.76
CA ARG A 40 -17.93 7.40 -8.41
C ARG A 40 -18.07 8.70 -7.61
N ARG A 41 -18.11 8.63 -6.27
CA ARG A 41 -18.43 9.79 -5.41
C ARG A 41 -17.71 9.83 -4.07
N ALA A 42 -17.80 8.77 -3.27
CA ALA A 42 -17.28 8.75 -1.90
C ALA A 42 -16.89 7.34 -1.47
N GLY A 43 -16.15 7.25 -0.35
CA GLY A 43 -15.73 6.00 0.27
C GLY A 43 -14.32 5.53 -0.09
N THR A 44 -13.58 6.32 -0.89
CA THR A 44 -12.19 6.07 -1.25
C THR A 44 -11.27 6.12 -0.04
N THR A 45 -11.40 7.12 0.83
CA THR A 45 -10.53 7.27 2.02
C THR A 45 -10.59 6.05 2.93
N ALA A 46 -11.79 5.61 3.32
CA ALA A 46 -11.96 4.43 4.17
C ALA A 46 -11.45 3.14 3.52
N ALA A 47 -11.67 2.95 2.21
CA ALA A 47 -11.12 1.82 1.47
C ALA A 47 -9.57 1.86 1.39
N LEU A 48 -9.01 3.05 1.18
CA LEU A 48 -7.55 3.25 1.12
C LEU A 48 -6.92 2.95 2.48
N ASP A 49 -7.51 3.44 3.56
CA ASP A 49 -7.06 3.17 4.94
C ASP A 49 -7.13 1.69 5.27
N GLN A 50 -8.19 0.99 4.84
CA GLN A 50 -8.32 -0.45 5.01
C GLN A 50 -7.16 -1.20 4.33
N ILE A 51 -6.82 -0.86 3.08
CA ILE A 51 -5.76 -1.54 2.34
C ILE A 51 -4.38 -1.21 2.91
N ASN A 52 -4.15 0.04 3.32
CA ASN A 52 -2.85 0.47 3.86
C ASN A 52 -2.47 -0.23 5.17
N LYS A 53 -3.44 -0.72 5.96
CA LYS A 53 -3.17 -1.51 7.17
C LYS A 53 -2.33 -2.75 6.89
N TYR A 54 -2.57 -3.45 5.78
CA TYR A 54 -1.79 -4.62 5.38
C TYR A 54 -0.32 -4.26 5.11
N PHE A 55 -0.08 -3.12 4.46
CA PHE A 55 1.28 -2.65 4.20
C PHE A 55 2.01 -2.27 5.48
N ALA A 56 1.32 -1.54 6.37
CA ALA A 56 1.89 -1.08 7.63
C ALA A 56 2.26 -2.25 8.56
N ILE A 57 1.36 -3.22 8.76
CA ILE A 57 1.62 -4.36 9.64
C ILE A 57 2.77 -5.25 9.14
N SER A 58 3.04 -5.26 7.83
CA SER A 58 4.14 -5.99 7.22
C SER A 58 5.42 -5.17 6.99
N GLN A 59 5.52 -3.98 7.59
CA GLN A 59 6.68 -3.09 7.49
C GLN A 59 7.03 -2.73 6.04
N MET A 60 6.01 -2.53 5.20
CA MET A 60 6.16 -2.06 3.83
C MET A 60 6.22 -0.53 3.80
N PRO A 61 7.23 0.10 3.18
CA PRO A 61 7.21 1.53 2.91
C PRO A 61 6.03 1.88 2.00
N VAL A 62 5.06 2.63 2.53
CA VAL A 62 3.90 3.08 1.77
C VAL A 62 4.30 4.30 0.95
N ILE A 63 4.31 4.15 -0.37
CA ILE A 63 4.63 5.23 -1.30
C ILE A 63 3.40 6.10 -1.49
N SER A 64 3.54 7.37 -1.12
CA SER A 64 2.51 8.39 -1.26
C SER A 64 2.69 9.19 -2.55
N SER A 65 1.61 9.88 -2.92
CA SER A 65 1.61 10.91 -3.96
C SER A 65 1.48 12.30 -3.35
N ARG A 66 1.18 13.31 -4.18
CA ARG A 66 0.86 14.68 -3.77
C ARG A 66 -0.47 14.81 -3.00
N TYR A 67 -1.31 13.79 -3.08
CA TYR A 67 -2.56 13.64 -2.35
C TYR A 67 -2.83 12.14 -2.10
N TRP A 68 -3.95 11.78 -1.48
CA TRP A 68 -4.33 10.38 -1.33
C TRP A 68 -4.46 9.69 -2.69
N ASN A 69 -3.98 8.44 -2.78
CA ASN A 69 -3.90 7.67 -4.01
C ASN A 69 -5.28 7.20 -4.48
N MET A 70 -6.10 8.13 -4.94
CA MET A 70 -7.46 7.88 -5.35
C MET A 70 -7.84 8.67 -6.60
N VAL A 71 -8.79 8.13 -7.36
CA VAL A 71 -9.38 8.74 -8.55
C VAL A 71 -10.91 8.64 -8.50
N HIS A 72 -11.60 9.49 -9.23
CA HIS A 72 -13.06 9.51 -9.27
C HIS A 72 -13.64 9.32 -10.67
N GLY A 73 -14.70 8.53 -10.77
CA GLY A 73 -15.42 8.27 -12.02
C GLY A 73 -16.31 7.02 -11.95
N ALA A 74 -17.45 7.01 -12.63
CA ALA A 74 -18.26 5.78 -12.78
C ALA A 74 -17.72 4.88 -13.89
N THR A 75 -17.12 5.50 -14.91
CA THR A 75 -16.52 4.83 -16.06
C THR A 75 -15.04 5.19 -16.21
N PRO A 76 -14.25 4.43 -16.97
CA PRO A 76 -12.88 4.83 -17.30
C PRO A 76 -12.80 6.16 -18.06
N ALA A 77 -13.84 6.55 -18.79
CA ALA A 77 -13.90 7.85 -19.44
C ALA A 77 -14.04 8.97 -18.40
N ASP A 78 -14.93 8.81 -17.42
CA ASP A 78 -15.09 9.79 -16.33
C ASP A 78 -13.78 9.96 -15.53
N VAL A 79 -13.05 8.86 -15.28
CA VAL A 79 -11.75 8.91 -14.60
C VAL A 79 -10.71 9.71 -15.41
N LYS A 80 -10.82 9.76 -16.74
CA LYS A 80 -9.93 10.60 -17.55
C LYS A 80 -10.19 12.09 -17.36
N GLU A 81 -11.40 12.45 -16.97
CA GLU A 81 -11.79 13.83 -16.66
C GLU A 81 -11.41 14.23 -15.23
N ASP A 82 -11.06 13.27 -14.35
CA ASP A 82 -10.45 13.55 -13.04
C ASP A 82 -8.96 13.92 -13.21
N LEU A 83 -8.72 15.14 -13.70
CA LEU A 83 -7.39 15.63 -14.05
C LEU A 83 -6.43 15.67 -12.85
N GLU A 84 -6.94 15.99 -11.66
CA GLU A 84 -6.18 15.99 -10.41
C GLU A 84 -5.88 14.57 -9.93
N GLY A 85 -6.85 13.66 -9.97
CA GLY A 85 -6.65 12.23 -9.69
C GLY A 85 -5.59 11.64 -10.62
N LEU A 86 -5.66 11.92 -11.92
CA LEU A 86 -4.64 11.47 -12.87
C LEU A 86 -3.27 12.12 -12.63
N GLN A 87 -3.22 13.38 -12.19
CA GLN A 87 -1.96 14.00 -11.77
C GLN A 87 -1.38 13.28 -10.55
N THR A 88 -2.23 12.91 -9.59
CA THR A 88 -1.87 12.10 -8.43
C THR A 88 -1.31 10.74 -8.86
N MET A 89 -1.89 10.07 -9.85
CA MET A 89 -1.35 8.80 -10.37
C MET A 89 0.03 8.97 -11.02
N ARG A 90 0.23 10.04 -11.82
CA ARG A 90 1.53 10.33 -12.44
C ARG A 90 2.61 10.62 -11.40
N VAL A 91 2.28 11.37 -10.35
CA VAL A 91 3.21 11.66 -9.25
C VAL A 91 3.51 10.39 -8.45
N LEU A 92 2.51 9.58 -8.14
CA LEU A 92 2.68 8.30 -7.46
C LEU A 92 3.67 7.39 -8.21
N ALA A 93 3.50 7.27 -9.52
CA ALA A 93 4.37 6.46 -10.36
C ALA A 93 5.83 6.95 -10.33
N ARG A 94 6.05 8.27 -10.39
CA ARG A 94 7.39 8.86 -10.28
C ARG A 94 8.02 8.61 -8.91
N ASN A 95 7.24 8.78 -7.83
CA ASN A 95 7.70 8.52 -6.48
C ASN A 95 8.07 7.05 -6.28
N MET A 96 7.22 6.13 -6.73
CA MET A 96 7.49 4.68 -6.67
C MET A 96 8.75 4.33 -7.46
N ALA A 97 8.89 4.84 -8.68
CA ALA A 97 10.07 4.61 -9.50
C ALA A 97 11.35 5.13 -8.83
N TRP A 98 11.29 6.30 -8.17
CA TRP A 98 12.41 6.84 -7.41
C TRP A 98 12.77 5.94 -6.22
N PHE A 99 11.80 5.51 -5.42
CA PHE A 99 12.04 4.63 -4.27
C PHE A 99 12.63 3.27 -4.68
N LEU A 100 12.17 2.69 -5.79
CA LEU A 100 12.74 1.46 -6.33
C LEU A 100 14.22 1.65 -6.72
N LYS A 101 14.54 2.76 -7.41
CA LYS A 101 15.93 3.10 -7.76
C LYS A 101 16.79 3.36 -6.53
N CYS A 102 16.26 4.05 -5.51
CA CYS A 102 16.97 4.27 -4.25
C CYS A 102 17.23 2.96 -3.49
N LYS A 103 16.26 2.04 -3.47
CA LYS A 103 16.44 0.71 -2.86
C LYS A 103 17.53 -0.08 -3.59
N GLU A 104 17.52 -0.08 -4.92
CA GLU A 104 18.55 -0.72 -5.73
C GLU A 104 19.93 -0.09 -5.50
N ALA A 105 20.02 1.25 -5.49
CA ALA A 105 21.25 1.97 -5.25
C ALA A 105 21.80 1.69 -3.84
N GLY A 106 20.95 1.68 -2.81
CA GLY A 106 21.32 1.33 -1.44
C GLY A 106 21.87 -0.09 -1.33
N ALA A 107 21.22 -1.06 -1.99
CA ALA A 107 21.71 -2.43 -2.05
C ALA A 107 23.09 -2.52 -2.72
N LYS A 108 23.30 -1.83 -3.85
CA LYS A 108 24.60 -1.77 -4.54
C LYS A 108 25.69 -1.07 -3.71
N ALA A 109 25.31 -0.08 -2.92
CA ALA A 109 26.21 0.62 -2.00
C ALA A 109 26.49 -0.15 -0.69
N GLY A 110 25.90 -1.33 -0.51
CA GLY A 110 26.10 -2.16 0.68
C GLY A 110 25.29 -1.72 1.91
N VAL A 111 24.25 -0.88 1.73
CA VAL A 111 23.31 -0.55 2.80
C VAL A 111 22.56 -1.80 3.20
N ARG A 112 22.85 -2.31 4.40
CA ARG A 112 22.21 -3.52 4.93
C ARG A 112 20.78 -3.23 5.36
N PHE A 113 19.95 -4.26 5.33
CA PHE A 113 18.66 -4.21 6.02
C PHE A 113 18.87 -3.92 7.51
N PRO A 114 17.95 -3.19 8.17
CA PRO A 114 18.06 -2.91 9.59
C PRO A 114 17.98 -4.21 10.39
N VAL A 115 18.68 -4.23 11.53
CA VAL A 115 18.57 -5.32 12.50
C VAL A 115 17.13 -5.35 13.00
N LYS A 116 16.48 -6.52 12.95
CA LYS A 116 15.11 -6.66 13.42
C LYS A 116 15.09 -6.65 14.94
N GLU A 117 14.16 -5.86 15.48
CA GLU A 117 13.85 -5.89 16.90
C GLU A 117 13.14 -7.20 17.26
N GLU A 118 13.41 -7.72 18.45
CA GLU A 118 12.72 -8.89 18.98
C GLU A 118 11.24 -8.54 19.20
N SER A 119 10.35 -9.41 18.72
CA SER A 119 8.92 -9.16 18.84
C SER A 119 8.44 -9.46 20.26
N ILE A 120 8.07 -8.41 21.01
CA ILE A 120 7.45 -8.55 22.32
C ILE A 120 5.93 -8.63 22.14
N TYR A 121 5.34 -9.79 22.44
CA TYR A 121 3.89 -9.96 22.46
C TYR A 121 3.35 -9.65 23.86
N THR A 122 2.44 -8.70 23.94
CA THR A 122 1.74 -8.36 25.19
C THR A 122 0.24 -8.44 24.94
N ASN A 123 -0.44 -9.32 25.67
CA ASN A 123 -1.89 -9.35 25.69
C ASN A 123 -2.40 -8.23 26.60
N PHE A 124 -3.47 -7.54 26.21
CA PHE A 124 -4.15 -6.53 27.05
C PHE A 124 -5.00 -7.16 28.17
N ILE A 125 -4.62 -8.34 28.64
CA ILE A 125 -5.28 -9.10 29.70
C ILE A 125 -4.23 -9.36 30.77
N ARG A 126 -4.55 -9.00 32.01
CA ARG A 126 -3.82 -9.37 33.22
C ARG A 126 -4.61 -10.41 33.99
#